data_AF-A0AAF5Q4G0-F1
#
_entry.id   AF-A0AAF5Q4G0-F1
#
_cell.length_a   1.000
_cell.length_b   1.000
_cell.length_c   1.000
_cell.angle_alpha   90.00
_cell.angle_beta   90.00
_cell.angle_gamma   90.00
#
_symmetry.space_group_name_H-M   'P 1'
#
loop_
_entity.id
_entity.type
_entity.pdbx_description
1 polymer ?
#
loop_
_entity_poly.entity_id
_entity_poly.type
_entity_poly.pdbx_seq_one_letter_code
_entity_poly.pdbx_strand_id
1 'polypeptide(L)'
;MSASIIVRAKSVKANLEEPLDKIRQINLTPLDRKSPIEVLCQQYETKARIIKEKLIRLEKYVGTLEKINDKWLEYIQQTPMSERKKEEKYEEMATDDRGILNLINIGTDTIITLSMYKDDTELALKRLTRSKEHSITECRPVVNLPQLSLPTFSGDPKTWREFWSSFEASLVRDYDRARSTTFWLNRRNTITNESRWNHSLHAKS
;
A
#
# COMPACT_ATOMS: atom_id res chain seq x y z
N MET A 1 -32.58 16.63 35.01
CA MET A 1 -31.54 16.57 33.95
C MET A 1 -30.71 15.29 34.01
N SER A 2 -30.21 14.85 35.17
CA SER A 2 -29.42 13.61 35.30
C SER A 2 -30.06 12.37 34.68
N ALA A 3 -31.38 12.16 34.85
CA ALA A 3 -32.09 11.01 34.28
C ALA A 3 -32.01 10.94 32.75
N SER A 4 -32.06 12.08 32.05
CA SER A 4 -31.96 12.14 30.59
C SER A 4 -30.55 11.81 30.09
N ILE A 5 -29.52 12.29 30.81
CA ILE A 5 -28.11 11.95 30.54
C ILE A 5 -27.90 10.44 30.71
N ILE A 6 -28.38 9.86 31.82
CA ILE A 6 -28.25 8.43 32.12
C ILE A 6 -28.93 7.57 31.04
N VAL A 7 -30.17 7.89 30.65
CA VAL A 7 -30.91 7.14 29.62
C VAL A 7 -30.17 7.18 28.29
N ARG A 8 -29.67 8.36 27.90
CA ARG A 8 -28.91 8.53 26.65
C ARG A 8 -27.58 7.79 26.69
N ALA A 9 -26.86 7.85 27.81
CA ALA A 9 -25.61 7.14 28.01
C ALA A 9 -25.78 5.62 27.86
N LYS A 10 -26.81 5.04 28.53
CA LYS A 10 -27.13 3.61 28.41
C LYS A 10 -27.41 3.19 26.97
N SER A 11 -28.20 3.99 26.26
CA SER A 11 -28.54 3.71 24.85
C SER A 11 -27.30 3.76 23.95
N VAL A 12 -26.46 4.79 24.09
CA VAL A 12 -25.24 4.93 23.26
C VAL A 12 -24.21 3.85 23.59
N LYS A 13 -24.05 3.50 24.88
CA LYS A 13 -23.23 2.37 25.34
C LYS A 13 -23.64 1.05 24.64
N ALA A 14 -24.91 0.68 24.70
CA ALA A 14 -25.40 -0.54 24.04
C ALA A 14 -25.16 -0.53 22.52
N ASN A 15 -25.34 0.63 21.87
CA ASN A 15 -25.09 0.79 20.44
C ASN A 15 -23.60 0.75 20.03
N LEU A 16 -22.67 0.95 20.98
CA LEU A 16 -21.22 0.88 20.75
C LEU A 16 -20.68 -0.53 20.98
N GLU A 17 -21.23 -1.26 21.95
CA GLU A 17 -20.82 -2.64 22.26
C GLU A 17 -21.04 -3.59 21.08
N GLU A 18 -22.20 -3.52 20.41
CA GLU A 18 -22.52 -4.41 19.29
C GLU A 18 -21.53 -4.27 18.11
N PRO A 19 -21.21 -3.05 17.60
CA PRO A 19 -20.16 -2.88 16.60
C PRO A 19 -18.79 -3.40 17.03
N LEU A 20 -18.39 -3.18 18.29
CA LEU A 20 -17.08 -3.62 18.79
C LEU A 20 -16.97 -5.15 18.79
N ASP A 21 -18.02 -5.86 19.24
CA ASP A 21 -18.05 -7.31 19.21
C ASP A 21 -18.06 -7.85 17.76
N LYS A 22 -18.72 -7.17 16.82
CA LYS A 22 -18.70 -7.52 15.40
C LYS A 22 -17.32 -7.30 14.75
N ILE A 23 -16.58 -6.28 15.17
CA ILE A 23 -15.24 -6.00 14.61
C ILE A 23 -14.25 -7.09 14.97
N ARG A 24 -14.35 -7.70 16.16
CA ARG A 24 -13.55 -8.88 16.54
C ARG A 24 -13.76 -10.06 15.59
N GLN A 25 -14.90 -10.14 14.90
CA GLN A 25 -15.23 -11.18 13.94
C GLN A 25 -14.86 -10.81 12.49
N ILE A 26 -14.39 -9.59 12.23
CA ILE A 26 -13.92 -9.22 10.89
C ILE A 26 -12.64 -10.00 10.62
N ASN A 27 -12.70 -10.91 9.65
CA ASN A 27 -11.53 -11.62 9.13
C ASN A 27 -10.58 -10.62 8.44
N LEU A 28 -9.66 -10.06 9.23
CA LEU A 28 -8.48 -9.32 8.76
C LEU A 28 -7.44 -10.24 8.11
N THR A 29 -7.76 -11.54 8.00
CA THR A 29 -6.91 -12.57 7.40
C THR A 29 -6.36 -12.13 6.05
N PRO A 30 -5.06 -12.38 5.78
CA PRO A 30 -4.46 -12.10 4.50
C PRO A 30 -5.26 -12.74 3.37
N LEU A 31 -5.54 -11.98 2.31
CA LEU A 31 -6.26 -12.48 1.14
C LEU A 31 -5.44 -13.58 0.44
N ASP A 32 -6.15 -14.56 -0.13
CA ASP A 32 -5.51 -15.61 -0.91
C ASP A 32 -4.91 -15.00 -2.19
N ARG A 33 -3.58 -14.86 -2.18
CA ARG A 33 -2.79 -14.32 -3.29
C ARG A 33 -2.86 -15.19 -4.55
N LYS A 34 -3.45 -16.38 -4.49
CA LYS A 34 -3.65 -17.27 -5.65
C LYS A 34 -4.88 -16.91 -6.48
N SER A 35 -5.76 -16.03 -5.98
CA SER A 35 -6.96 -15.61 -6.72
C SER A 35 -6.60 -14.74 -7.94
N PRO A 36 -7.42 -14.76 -9.01
CA PRO A 36 -7.24 -13.84 -10.14
C PRO A 36 -7.21 -12.38 -9.70
N ILE A 37 -6.41 -11.54 -10.39
CA ILE A 37 -6.20 -10.13 -10.04
C ILE A 37 -7.52 -9.36 -9.90
N GLU A 38 -8.49 -9.61 -10.78
CA GLU A 38 -9.80 -8.94 -10.75
C GLU A 38 -10.63 -9.32 -9.54
N VAL A 39 -10.63 -10.60 -9.18
CA VAL A 39 -11.28 -11.11 -7.96
C VAL A 39 -10.59 -10.52 -6.73
N LEU A 40 -9.26 -10.43 -6.75
CA LEU A 40 -8.48 -9.86 -5.65
C LEU A 40 -8.75 -8.35 -5.50
N CYS A 41 -8.86 -7.59 -6.59
CA CYS A 41 -9.27 -6.18 -6.56
C CYS A 41 -10.65 -6.01 -5.91
N GLN A 42 -11.65 -6.77 -6.37
CA GLN A 42 -13.02 -6.72 -5.82
C GLN A 42 -13.05 -7.05 -4.32
N GLN A 43 -12.22 -8.00 -3.87
CA GLN A 43 -12.07 -8.33 -2.46
C GLN A 43 -11.49 -7.16 -1.65
N TYR A 44 -10.42 -6.52 -2.13
CA TYR A 44 -9.86 -5.33 -1.48
C TYR A 44 -10.86 -4.17 -1.44
N GLU A 45 -11.60 -3.91 -2.51
CA GLU A 45 -12.64 -2.88 -2.56
C GLU A 45 -13.77 -3.16 -1.55
N THR A 46 -14.23 -4.41 -1.49
CA THR A 46 -15.29 -4.82 -0.56
C THR A 46 -14.82 -4.66 0.88
N LYS A 47 -13.59 -5.11 1.19
CA LYS A 47 -12.99 -4.93 2.52
C LYS A 47 -12.86 -3.46 2.88
N ALA A 48 -12.35 -2.62 1.98
CA ALA A 48 -12.22 -1.18 2.21
C ALA A 48 -13.57 -0.51 2.53
N ARG A 49 -14.64 -0.88 1.80
CA ARG A 49 -16.00 -0.38 2.05
C ARG A 49 -16.52 -0.81 3.42
N ILE A 50 -16.33 -2.07 3.81
CA ILE A 50 -16.74 -2.58 5.12
C ILE A 50 -15.99 -1.85 6.24
N ILE A 51 -14.67 -1.74 6.14
CA ILE A 51 -13.84 -1.05 7.15
C ILE A 51 -14.29 0.41 7.29
N LYS A 52 -14.48 1.11 6.17
CA LYS A 52 -14.94 2.51 6.16
C LYS A 52 -16.30 2.68 6.84
N GLU A 53 -17.25 1.79 6.56
CA GLU A 53 -18.58 1.81 7.19
C GLU A 53 -18.50 1.64 8.71
N LYS A 54 -17.67 0.69 9.19
CA LYS A 54 -17.46 0.48 10.62
C LYS A 54 -16.80 1.68 11.30
N LEU A 55 -15.79 2.25 10.65
CA LEU A 55 -15.05 3.40 11.16
C LEU A 55 -15.98 4.60 11.38
N ILE A 56 -16.81 4.95 10.38
CA ILE A 56 -17.80 6.03 10.50
C ILE A 56 -18.78 5.80 11.66
N ARG A 57 -19.25 4.56 11.84
CA ARG A 57 -20.17 4.24 12.95
C ARG A 57 -19.49 4.37 14.31
N LEU A 58 -18.27 3.84 14.45
CA LEU A 58 -17.52 3.93 15.71
C LEU A 58 -17.22 5.38 16.08
N GLU A 59 -16.70 6.18 15.15
CA GLU A 59 -16.43 7.60 15.38
C GLU A 59 -17.68 8.34 15.88
N LYS A 60 -18.84 8.05 15.27
CA LYS A 60 -20.12 8.63 15.70
C LYS A 60 -20.48 8.25 17.14
N TYR A 61 -20.38 6.96 17.50
CA TYR A 61 -20.80 6.49 18.81
C TYR A 61 -19.82 6.91 19.91
N VAL A 62 -18.51 6.77 19.68
CA VAL A 62 -17.44 7.23 20.59
C VAL A 62 -17.58 8.73 20.82
N GLY A 63 -17.65 9.54 19.75
CA GLY A 63 -17.79 11.00 19.90
C GLY A 63 -19.11 11.44 20.53
N THR A 64 -20.18 10.66 20.41
CA THR A 64 -21.43 10.93 21.15
C THR A 64 -21.27 10.59 22.63
N LEU A 65 -20.57 9.51 22.95
CA LEU A 65 -20.36 9.04 24.30
C LEU A 65 -19.41 9.97 25.08
N GLU A 66 -18.35 10.46 24.46
CA GLU A 66 -17.47 11.52 24.98
C GLU A 66 -18.27 12.77 25.36
N LYS A 67 -19.11 13.28 24.44
CA LYS A 67 -19.96 14.45 24.71
C LYS A 67 -20.96 14.22 25.85
N ILE A 68 -21.44 13.00 26.02
CA ILE A 68 -22.32 12.65 27.14
C ILE A 68 -21.53 12.62 28.44
N ASN A 69 -20.32 12.07 28.41
CA ASN A 69 -19.40 12.04 29.55
C ASN A 69 -19.04 13.45 30.01
N ASP A 70 -18.65 14.34 29.09
CA ASP A 70 -18.29 15.73 29.41
C ASP A 70 -19.45 16.49 30.06
N LYS A 71 -20.66 16.34 29.50
CA LYS A 71 -21.88 16.95 30.08
C LYS A 71 -22.22 16.40 31.46
N TRP A 72 -21.96 15.12 31.69
CA TRP A 72 -22.20 14.52 33.00
C TRP A 72 -21.18 15.03 34.02
N LEU A 73 -19.91 15.13 33.65
CA LEU A 73 -18.85 15.71 34.49
C LEU A 73 -19.14 17.18 34.82
N GLU A 74 -19.53 17.99 33.84
CA GLU A 74 -19.95 19.38 34.06
C GLU A 74 -21.13 19.46 35.04
N TYR A 75 -22.13 18.60 34.86
CA TYR A 75 -23.28 18.54 35.77
C TYR A 75 -22.90 18.17 37.20
N ILE A 76 -21.95 17.23 37.38
CA ILE A 76 -21.43 16.84 38.70
C ILE A 76 -20.69 18.01 39.34
N GLN A 77 -19.81 18.69 38.61
CA GLN A 77 -19.04 19.82 39.12
C GLN A 77 -19.91 21.01 39.55
N GLN A 78 -21.03 21.25 38.86
CA GLN A 78 -21.99 22.31 39.18
C GLN A 78 -22.94 21.92 40.33
N THR A 79 -22.93 20.66 40.76
CA THR A 79 -23.84 20.16 41.79
C THR A 79 -23.27 20.39 43.19
N PRO A 80 -24.03 20.94 44.15
CA PRO A 80 -23.56 21.10 45.53
C PRO A 80 -23.27 19.76 46.21
N MET A 81 -22.23 19.73 47.05
CA MET A 81 -21.71 18.51 47.72
C MET A 81 -22.73 17.73 48.57
N SER A 82 -23.88 18.32 48.90
CA SER A 82 -24.98 17.63 49.59
C SER A 82 -25.66 16.55 48.74
N GLU A 83 -25.39 16.48 47.42
CA GLU A 83 -26.02 15.53 46.49
C GLU A 83 -25.08 14.40 46.01
N ARG A 84 -24.14 13.94 46.85
CA ARG A 84 -23.16 12.84 46.58
C ARG A 84 -23.73 11.58 45.91
N LYS A 85 -25.02 11.26 46.11
CA LYS A 85 -25.71 10.14 45.42
C LYS A 85 -25.68 10.23 43.88
N LYS A 86 -25.37 11.40 43.30
CA LYS A 86 -25.27 11.59 41.84
C LYS A 86 -23.89 11.24 41.30
N GLU A 87 -22.84 11.40 42.12
CA GLU A 87 -21.46 10.97 41.83
C GLU A 87 -21.36 9.45 41.81
N GLU A 88 -21.98 8.79 42.80
CA GLU A 88 -22.00 7.32 42.94
C GLU A 88 -22.59 6.63 41.68
N LYS A 89 -23.63 7.22 41.08
CA LYS A 89 -24.23 6.73 39.82
C LYS A 89 -23.34 6.91 38.59
N TYR A 90 -22.47 7.92 38.61
CA TYR A 90 -21.51 8.11 37.53
C TYR A 90 -20.38 7.10 37.68
N GLU A 91 -19.86 6.93 38.89
CA GLU A 91 -18.79 5.98 39.20
C GLU A 91 -19.19 4.54 38.79
N GLU A 92 -20.41 4.11 39.13
CA GLU A 92 -20.97 2.82 38.70
C GLU A 92 -21.01 2.67 37.16
N MET A 93 -21.34 3.74 36.43
CA MET A 93 -21.46 3.71 34.96
C MET A 93 -20.11 3.87 34.24
N ALA A 94 -19.13 4.50 34.89
CA ALA A 94 -17.86 4.89 34.29
C ALA A 94 -16.78 3.82 34.48
N THR A 95 -16.77 3.12 35.62
CA THR A 95 -15.62 2.31 36.09
C THR A 95 -15.71 0.81 35.78
N ASP A 96 -16.88 0.29 35.41
CA ASP A 96 -17.06 -1.10 34.99
C ASP A 96 -16.18 -1.47 33.76
N ASP A 97 -15.91 -2.75 33.50
CA ASP A 97 -15.14 -3.22 32.33
C ASP A 97 -15.79 -2.79 31.00
N ARG A 98 -17.13 -2.71 31.00
CA ARG A 98 -17.93 -2.10 29.91
C ARG A 98 -18.38 -0.69 30.27
N GLY A 99 -17.74 -0.05 31.22
CA GLY A 99 -17.99 1.32 31.64
C GLY A 99 -17.75 2.31 30.51
N ILE A 100 -18.34 3.50 30.63
CA ILE A 100 -18.28 4.54 29.59
C ILE A 100 -16.84 4.88 29.22
N LEU A 101 -15.94 5.00 30.21
CA LEU A 101 -14.54 5.36 29.98
C LEU A 101 -13.80 4.24 29.24
N ASN A 102 -14.00 3.00 29.67
CA ASN A 102 -13.40 1.83 29.02
C ASN A 102 -13.91 1.66 27.58
N LEU A 103 -15.19 1.89 27.32
CA LEU A 103 -15.75 1.84 25.98
C LEU A 103 -15.25 2.96 25.06
N ILE A 104 -15.04 4.18 25.58
CA ILE A 104 -14.39 5.26 24.83
C ILE A 104 -12.97 4.84 24.45
N ASN A 105 -12.17 4.34 25.41
CA ASN A 105 -10.79 3.90 25.15
C ASN A 105 -10.74 2.76 24.13
N ILE A 106 -11.50 1.69 24.34
CA ILE A 106 -11.58 0.54 23.41
C ILE A 106 -12.05 1.01 22.02
N GLY A 107 -13.04 1.91 21.97
CA GLY A 107 -13.55 2.48 20.74
C GLY A 107 -12.48 3.25 19.97
N THR A 108 -11.74 4.13 20.65
CA THR A 108 -10.65 4.92 20.07
C THR A 108 -9.51 4.04 19.56
N ASP A 109 -9.06 3.05 20.34
CA ASP A 109 -8.03 2.09 19.91
C ASP A 109 -8.48 1.27 18.68
N THR A 110 -9.77 0.90 18.65
CA THR A 110 -10.36 0.19 17.52
C THR A 110 -10.41 1.07 16.27
N ILE A 111 -10.76 2.35 16.41
CA ILE A 111 -10.76 3.33 15.31
C ILE A 111 -9.34 3.48 14.74
N ILE A 112 -8.33 3.65 15.60
CA ILE A 112 -6.92 3.75 15.18
C ILE A 112 -6.51 2.49 14.40
N THR A 113 -6.79 1.31 14.96
CA THR A 113 -6.45 0.04 14.33
C THR A 113 -7.12 -0.11 12.96
N LEU A 114 -8.43 0.14 12.87
CA LEU A 114 -9.16 0.06 11.60
C LEU A 114 -8.70 1.10 10.58
N SER A 115 -8.31 2.29 11.03
CA SER A 115 -7.74 3.33 10.16
C SER A 115 -6.45 2.84 9.51
N MET A 116 -5.54 2.25 10.28
CA MET A 116 -4.31 1.66 9.74
C MET A 116 -4.62 0.56 8.71
N TYR A 117 -5.53 -0.37 9.03
CA TYR A 117 -5.93 -1.42 8.10
C TYR A 117 -6.58 -0.90 6.82
N LYS A 118 -7.38 0.16 6.91
CA LYS A 118 -7.98 0.82 5.75
C LYS A 118 -6.88 1.34 4.82
N ASP A 119 -5.90 2.05 5.37
CA ASP A 119 -4.83 2.66 4.58
C ASP A 119 -3.93 1.59 3.95
N ASP A 120 -3.62 0.51 4.67
CA ASP A 120 -2.91 -0.65 4.12
C ASP A 120 -3.69 -1.33 2.98
N THR A 121 -5.01 -1.46 3.14
CA THR A 121 -5.91 -2.04 2.13
C THR A 121 -5.95 -1.18 0.87
N GLU A 122 -6.08 0.15 1.02
CA GLU A 122 -6.08 1.11 -0.08
C GLU A 122 -4.71 1.14 -0.79
N LEU A 123 -3.61 1.07 -0.04
CA LEU A 123 -2.26 0.99 -0.59
C LEU A 123 -2.05 -0.30 -1.38
N ALA A 124 -2.51 -1.44 -0.86
CA ALA A 124 -2.43 -2.73 -1.54
C ALA A 124 -3.22 -2.72 -2.85
N LEU A 125 -4.44 -2.15 -2.83
CA LEU A 125 -5.27 -1.97 -4.02
C LEU A 125 -4.56 -1.09 -5.06
N LYS A 126 -3.99 0.05 -4.66
CA LYS A 126 -3.25 0.94 -5.56
C LYS A 126 -2.07 0.25 -6.23
N ARG A 127 -1.31 -0.55 -5.47
CA ARG A 127 -0.19 -1.35 -6.02
C ARG A 127 -0.67 -2.40 -7.02
N LEU A 128 -1.79 -3.06 -6.72
CA LEU A 128 -2.40 -4.08 -7.58
C LEU A 128 -2.88 -3.47 -8.90
N THR A 129 -3.61 -2.36 -8.87
CA THR A 129 -4.08 -1.67 -10.08
C THR A 129 -2.92 -1.14 -10.94
N ARG A 130 -1.86 -0.61 -10.31
CA ARG A 130 -0.64 -0.18 -11.04
C ARG A 130 0.06 -1.35 -11.73
N SER A 131 0.10 -2.53 -11.11
CA SER A 131 0.68 -3.72 -11.73
C SER A 131 -0.13 -4.17 -12.95
N LYS A 132 -1.47 -4.04 -12.91
CA LYS A 132 -2.35 -4.27 -14.07
C LYS A 132 -2.02 -3.30 -15.21
N GLU A 133 -1.86 -2.01 -14.92
CA GLU A 133 -1.48 -1.00 -15.93
C GLU A 133 -0.11 -1.27 -16.56
N HIS A 134 0.90 -1.67 -15.78
CA HIS A 134 2.21 -2.04 -16.34
C HIS A 134 2.14 -3.33 -17.18
N SER A 135 1.30 -4.30 -16.80
CA SER A 135 1.09 -5.51 -17.61
C SER A 135 0.27 -5.30 -18.88
N ILE A 136 -0.62 -4.30 -18.94
CA ILE A 136 -1.38 -3.94 -20.15
C ILE A 136 -0.56 -3.00 -21.06
N THR A 137 0.38 -2.24 -20.49
CA THR A 137 1.29 -1.36 -21.26
C THR A 137 2.56 -2.09 -21.74
N GLU A 138 2.83 -3.31 -21.25
CA GLU A 138 3.65 -4.29 -21.96
C GLU A 138 2.80 -5.04 -23.01
N CYS A 139 2.19 -4.30 -23.94
CA CYS A 139 2.25 -4.76 -25.32
C CYS A 139 3.74 -4.79 -25.67
N ARG A 140 4.45 -5.86 -25.28
CA ARG A 140 5.72 -6.18 -25.92
C ARG A 140 5.34 -6.26 -27.40
N PRO A 141 5.78 -5.33 -28.25
CA PRO A 141 5.74 -5.68 -29.65
C PRO A 141 6.56 -6.96 -29.70
N VAL A 142 6.01 -8.02 -30.30
CA VAL A 142 6.88 -9.07 -30.79
C VAL A 142 7.72 -8.37 -31.87
N VAL A 143 8.80 -7.73 -31.42
CA VAL A 143 9.81 -7.18 -32.30
C VAL A 143 10.48 -8.43 -32.83
N ASN A 144 10.00 -8.90 -33.97
CA ASN A 144 10.76 -9.83 -34.79
C ASN A 144 12.03 -9.08 -35.18
N LEU A 145 13.06 -9.21 -34.35
CA LEU A 145 14.38 -8.71 -34.66
C LEU A 145 14.82 -9.48 -35.91
N PRO A 146 15.21 -8.80 -37.00
CA PRO A 146 15.79 -9.50 -38.13
C PRO A 146 16.97 -10.32 -37.62
N GLN A 147 16.93 -11.64 -37.82
CA GLN A 147 18.04 -12.51 -37.45
C GLN A 147 19.21 -12.20 -38.37
N LEU A 148 20.17 -11.45 -37.86
CA LEU A 148 21.40 -11.16 -38.57
C LEU A 148 22.21 -12.47 -38.66
N SER A 149 22.36 -12.99 -39.87
CA SER A 149 23.21 -14.14 -40.14
C SER A 149 24.67 -13.73 -40.00
N LEU A 150 25.21 -13.83 -38.79
CA LEU A 150 26.60 -13.52 -38.50
C LEU A 150 27.50 -14.69 -38.91
N PRO A 151 28.68 -14.43 -39.47
CA PRO A 151 29.68 -15.48 -39.66
C PRO A 151 30.07 -16.05 -38.30
N THR A 152 30.35 -17.35 -38.24
CA THR A 152 30.87 -18.03 -37.05
C THR A 152 32.37 -18.14 -37.15
N PHE A 153 33.10 -17.76 -36.11
CA PHE A 153 34.56 -17.90 -36.07
C PHE A 153 34.93 -19.36 -35.82
N SER A 154 35.83 -19.91 -36.64
CA SER A 154 36.27 -21.31 -36.56
C SER A 154 37.27 -21.60 -35.42
N GLY A 155 37.82 -20.55 -34.79
CA GLY A 155 38.88 -20.68 -33.79
C GLY A 155 40.30 -20.66 -34.36
N ASP A 156 40.47 -20.61 -35.69
CA ASP A 156 41.80 -20.53 -36.33
C ASP A 156 42.30 -19.07 -36.35
N PRO A 157 43.43 -18.75 -35.70
CA PRO A 157 44.02 -17.40 -35.73
C PRO A 157 44.36 -16.90 -37.13
N LYS A 158 44.61 -17.79 -38.11
CA LYS A 158 44.91 -17.41 -39.49
C LYS A 158 43.71 -16.82 -40.21
N THR A 159 42.49 -17.24 -39.84
CA THR A 159 41.24 -16.74 -40.43
C THR A 159 40.65 -15.56 -39.66
N TRP A 160 41.35 -15.05 -38.64
CA TRP A 160 40.88 -13.95 -37.78
C TRP A 160 40.55 -12.68 -38.57
N ARG A 161 41.44 -12.27 -39.48
CA ARG A 161 41.26 -11.07 -40.29
C ARG A 161 40.03 -11.18 -41.20
N GLU A 162 39.88 -12.32 -41.87
CA GLU A 162 38.77 -12.59 -42.80
C GLU A 162 37.43 -12.68 -42.07
N PHE A 163 37.43 -13.31 -40.89
CA PHE A 163 36.27 -13.32 -40.00
C PHE A 163 35.81 -11.89 -39.66
N TRP A 164 36.72 -11.02 -39.22
CA TRP A 164 36.36 -9.63 -38.88
C TRP A 164 35.88 -8.85 -40.10
N SER A 165 36.50 -9.02 -41.27
CA SER A 165 36.01 -8.38 -42.50
C SER A 165 34.61 -8.84 -42.90
N SER A 166 34.30 -10.13 -42.78
CA SER A 166 32.97 -10.69 -43.08
C SER A 166 31.91 -10.27 -42.05
N PHE A 167 32.30 -10.20 -40.78
CA PHE A 167 31.47 -9.75 -39.68
C PHE A 167 31.10 -8.27 -39.83
N GLU A 168 32.09 -7.40 -40.08
CA GLU A 168 31.87 -5.98 -40.34
C GLU A 168 30.99 -5.75 -41.58
N ALA A 169 31.22 -6.47 -42.67
CA ALA A 169 30.37 -6.38 -43.86
C ALA A 169 28.91 -6.77 -43.59
N SER A 170 28.67 -7.73 -42.69
CA SER A 170 27.33 -8.15 -42.29
C SER A 170 26.63 -7.07 -41.45
N LEU A 171 27.38 -6.35 -40.62
CA LEU A 171 26.87 -5.18 -39.89
C LEU A 171 26.60 -3.99 -40.83
N VAL A 172 27.45 -3.75 -41.83
CA VAL A 172 27.28 -2.63 -42.78
C VAL A 172 26.09 -2.85 -43.73
N ARG A 173 25.82 -4.10 -44.15
CA ARG A 173 24.63 -4.44 -44.95
C ARG A 173 23.32 -4.15 -44.21
N ASP A 174 23.29 -4.37 -42.89
CA ASP A 174 22.15 -3.99 -42.05
C ASP A 174 22.15 -2.50 -41.71
N TYR A 175 23.31 -1.86 -41.63
CA TYR A 175 23.46 -0.40 -41.43
C TYR A 175 22.84 0.43 -42.57
N ASP A 176 23.00 0.04 -43.83
CA ASP A 176 22.34 0.72 -44.97
C ASP A 176 20.82 0.51 -44.99
N ARG A 177 20.32 -0.58 -44.39
CA ARG A 177 18.88 -0.82 -44.19
C ARG A 177 18.30 0.01 -43.04
N ALA A 178 19.10 0.34 -42.03
CA ALA A 178 18.68 1.01 -40.80
C ALA A 178 18.91 2.54 -40.80
N ARG A 179 19.23 3.16 -41.94
CA ARG A 179 19.56 4.59 -42.07
C ARG A 179 18.36 5.55 -41.97
N SER A 180 17.47 5.29 -41.02
CA SER A 180 16.49 6.24 -40.49
C SER A 180 16.45 6.15 -38.96
N THR A 181 17.57 6.46 -38.29
CA THR A 181 17.65 7.22 -37.01
C THR A 181 19.05 7.11 -36.36
N THR A 182 19.55 8.25 -35.90
CA THR A 182 20.90 8.55 -35.39
C THR A 182 21.15 8.03 -33.96
N PHE A 183 21.57 6.77 -33.78
CA PHE A 183 21.83 6.23 -32.43
C PHE A 183 23.26 5.71 -32.17
N TRP A 184 24.05 5.37 -33.20
CA TRP A 184 25.26 4.55 -33.00
C TRP A 184 26.62 5.26 -33.09
N LEU A 185 26.69 6.51 -33.54
CA LEU A 185 27.95 7.28 -33.53
C LEU A 185 28.49 7.54 -32.11
N ASN A 186 27.61 7.56 -31.11
CA ASN A 186 28.00 7.86 -29.73
C ASN A 186 28.69 6.67 -29.01
N ARG A 187 28.44 5.43 -29.45
CA ARG A 187 28.96 4.22 -28.78
C ARG A 187 30.35 3.78 -29.28
N ARG A 188 30.76 4.22 -30.47
CA ARG A 188 32.10 3.92 -31.02
C ARG A 188 33.21 4.69 -30.28
N ASN A 189 32.94 5.91 -29.82
CA ASN A 189 33.91 6.74 -29.09
C ASN A 189 34.15 6.30 -27.64
N THR A 190 33.23 5.51 -27.06
CA THR A 190 33.34 5.03 -25.67
C THR A 190 34.29 3.83 -25.57
N ILE A 191 34.26 2.91 -26.54
CA ILE A 191 35.04 1.66 -26.51
C ILE A 191 36.52 1.88 -26.88
N THR A 192 36.82 2.82 -27.79
CA THR A 192 38.21 3.19 -28.10
C THR A 192 38.93 3.89 -26.96
N ASN A 193 38.22 4.55 -26.04
CA ASN A 193 38.82 5.17 -24.86
C ASN A 193 39.09 4.18 -23.71
N GLU A 194 38.28 3.12 -23.55
CA GLU A 194 38.54 2.08 -22.54
C GLU A 194 39.80 1.24 -22.85
N SER A 195 40.15 1.08 -24.12
CA SER A 195 41.39 0.39 -24.52
C SER A 195 42.66 1.20 -24.20
N ARG A 196 42.54 2.52 -23.99
CA ARG A 196 43.69 3.41 -23.71
C ARG A 196 44.04 3.51 -22.23
N TRP A 197 43.08 3.27 -21.33
CA TRP A 197 43.30 3.30 -19.88
C TRP A 197 43.96 2.04 -19.32
N ASN A 198 43.75 0.87 -19.93
CA ASN A 198 44.35 -0.39 -19.48
C ASN A 198 45.84 -0.56 -19.85
N HIS A 199 46.38 0.25 -20.75
CA HIS A 199 47.81 0.20 -21.11
C HIS A 199 48.72 1.12 -20.26
N SER A 200 48.16 1.99 -19.41
CA SER A 200 48.97 2.96 -18.62
C SER A 200 49.34 2.46 -17.21
N LEU A 201 48.71 1.39 -16.70
CA LEU A 201 48.94 0.89 -15.33
C LEU A 201 50.00 -0.21 -15.20
N HIS A 202 50.66 -0.63 -16.29
CA HIS A 202 51.71 -1.65 -16.26
C HIS A 202 53.09 -1.18 -16.75
N ALA A 203 53.37 0.13 -16.75
CA ALA A 203 54.65 0.69 -17.19
C ALA A 203 55.33 1.61 -16.14
N LYS A 204 55.24 1.27 -14.85
CA LYS A 204 56.17 1.75 -13.81
C LYS A 204 56.52 0.62 -12.84
N SER A 205 57.56 -0.13 -13.18
CA SER A 205 58.56 -0.65 -12.25
C SER A 205 59.93 -0.42 -12.85
#